data_AF-A0A938EAD9-F1
#
_entry.id   AF-A0A938EAD9-F1
#
_cell.length_a   1.000
_cell.length_b   1.000
_cell.length_c   1.000
_cell.angle_alpha   90.00
_cell.angle_beta   90.00
_cell.angle_gamma   90.00
#
_symmetry.space_group_name_H-M   'P 1'
#
loop_
_entity.id
_entity.type
_entity.pdbx_description
1 polymer ?
#
loop_
_entity_poly.entity_id
_entity_poly.type
_entity_poly.pdbx_seq_one_letter_code
_entity_poly.pdbx_strand_id
1 'polypeptide(L)'
;MEAHRVAAARRGRDPRGGFLLAAVALYAAAAVFATWPAVRHLDGAHYLARPAAGHGEAAAGDHLQLGWALWLAGHQLERGAVPWDDPYTFEPVAAAPANLQGWLLGLPFWPLRHLAGNVWAYNLVLLLTFVAAGGFTAWWLRALGVGRLAALVGGLVFALAPYRVGQSTGHLLGLVSFLLPALLLALERRRLVVGAAILAAIPLSGQVHLALGAVPLALGYAWARLPRRLWPGVAAGALAAVAAGVAVQVTTIRGSIAGGRSFAQVERYSAEVADLFGRRVDDGIEELVFLGWLVPVIALIGVVVAWRLGRGVALCLAVAAVVPILLALGANTPLYEPLWQALPPLRSARVPERLLPIACLAIAGLAGLAVHRGWLHLGRRLGAPGAGALAA
;
A
#
# COMPACT_ATOMS: atom_id res chain seq x y z
N MET A 1 38.42 24.58 16.22
CA MET A 1 37.89 24.56 14.84
C MET A 1 38.36 23.35 14.01
N GLU A 2 39.19 22.46 14.57
CA GLU A 2 39.82 21.34 13.83
C GLU A 2 39.09 19.99 14.01
N ALA A 3 38.31 19.83 15.08
CA ALA A 3 37.54 18.61 15.37
C ALA A 3 36.33 18.37 14.43
N HIS A 4 35.87 19.39 13.69
CA HIS A 4 34.77 19.25 12.73
C HIS A 4 35.22 18.75 11.35
N ARG A 5 36.51 18.77 11.03
CA ARG A 5 37.02 18.28 9.72
C ARG A 5 37.23 16.76 9.67
N VAL A 6 37.43 16.09 10.82
CA VAL A 6 37.70 14.65 10.87
C VAL A 6 36.42 13.80 10.69
N ALA A 7 35.24 14.33 11.02
CA ALA A 7 33.96 13.62 10.83
C ALA A 7 33.48 13.57 9.36
N ALA A 8 34.02 14.41 8.48
CA ALA A 8 33.62 14.44 7.07
C ALA A 8 34.40 13.45 6.18
N ALA A 9 35.58 13.00 6.62
CA ALA A 9 36.50 12.19 5.81
C ALA A 9 36.23 10.67 5.84
N ARG A 10 35.31 10.18 6.66
CA ARG A 10 34.93 8.75 6.75
C ARG A 10 33.62 8.38 6.03
N ARG A 11 33.16 9.20 5.08
CA ARG A 11 32.19 8.71 4.08
C ARG A 11 32.94 7.94 3.02
N GLY A 12 33.51 6.80 3.40
CA GLY A 12 33.90 5.76 2.44
C GLY A 12 32.71 5.53 1.51
N ARG A 13 32.99 5.36 0.22
CA ARG A 13 32.00 4.97 -0.78
C ARG A 13 31.35 3.67 -0.32
N ASP A 14 30.31 3.82 0.46
CA ASP A 14 29.44 2.76 0.85
C ASP A 14 28.92 2.11 -0.45
N PRO A 15 29.05 0.79 -0.67
CA PRO A 15 28.62 0.14 -1.90
C PRO A 15 27.09 0.17 -2.01
N ARG A 16 26.55 1.35 -2.30
CA ARG A 16 25.12 1.65 -2.44
C ARG A 16 24.48 0.78 -3.52
N GLY A 17 25.26 0.38 -4.53
CA GLY A 17 24.81 -0.53 -5.58
C GLY A 17 24.46 -1.93 -5.07
N GLY A 18 25.26 -2.49 -4.17
CA GLY A 18 25.06 -3.85 -3.66
C GLY A 18 23.75 -3.99 -2.86
N PHE A 19 23.45 -3.00 -2.01
CA PHE A 19 22.20 -3.02 -1.24
C PHE A 19 20.95 -2.90 -2.13
N LEU A 20 20.97 -2.01 -3.12
CA LEU A 20 19.84 -1.84 -4.04
C LEU A 20 19.58 -3.12 -4.84
N LEU A 21 20.63 -3.73 -5.40
CA LEU A 21 20.50 -4.97 -6.16
C LEU A 21 19.95 -6.10 -5.27
N ALA A 22 20.46 -6.23 -4.04
CA ALA A 22 19.96 -7.21 -3.08
C ALA A 22 18.49 -6.97 -2.72
N ALA A 23 18.07 -5.72 -2.54
CA ALA A 23 16.67 -5.37 -2.26
C ALA A 23 15.75 -5.74 -3.43
N VAL A 24 16.13 -5.38 -4.66
CA VAL A 24 15.36 -5.71 -5.87
C VAL A 24 15.25 -7.23 -6.04
N ALA A 25 16.37 -7.95 -5.91
CA ALA A 25 16.37 -9.42 -6.00
C ALA A 25 15.49 -10.07 -4.93
N LEU A 26 15.59 -9.61 -3.67
CA LEU A 26 14.78 -10.11 -2.57
C LEU A 26 13.28 -9.91 -2.83
N TYR A 27 12.87 -8.71 -3.23
CA TYR A 27 11.44 -8.43 -3.43
C TYR A 27 10.89 -9.02 -4.72
N ALA A 28 11.71 -9.21 -5.75
CA ALA A 28 11.34 -10.00 -6.93
C ALA A 28 11.11 -11.47 -6.55
N ALA A 29 12.01 -12.07 -5.76
CA ALA A 29 11.83 -13.42 -5.24
C ALA A 29 10.58 -13.54 -4.35
N ALA A 30 10.31 -12.53 -3.52
CA ALA A 30 9.09 -12.46 -2.72
C ALA A 30 7.83 -12.38 -3.60
N ALA A 31 7.86 -11.63 -4.70
CA ALA A 31 6.76 -11.55 -5.65
C ALA A 31 6.47 -12.91 -6.29
N VAL A 32 7.51 -13.64 -6.72
CA VAL A 32 7.40 -15.00 -7.26
C VAL A 32 6.85 -15.97 -6.21
N PHE A 33 7.32 -15.86 -4.96
CA PHE A 33 6.83 -16.70 -3.87
C PHE A 33 5.35 -16.43 -3.55
N ALA A 34 4.94 -15.17 -3.49
CA ALA A 34 3.56 -14.76 -3.19
C ALA A 34 2.56 -15.16 -4.28
N THR A 35 3.04 -15.32 -5.51
CA THR A 35 2.23 -15.68 -6.68
C THR A 35 2.40 -17.15 -7.07
N TRP A 36 3.05 -17.95 -6.22
CA TRP A 36 3.19 -19.38 -6.42
C TRP A 36 1.90 -20.14 -6.06
N PRO A 37 1.50 -21.18 -6.81
CA PRO A 37 2.17 -21.73 -7.99
C PRO A 37 1.79 -21.04 -9.32
N ALA A 38 0.87 -20.07 -9.33
CA ALA A 38 0.36 -19.43 -10.55
C ALA A 38 1.45 -18.88 -11.47
N VAL A 39 2.57 -18.40 -10.93
CA VAL A 39 3.74 -17.95 -11.68
C VAL A 39 4.37 -19.02 -12.61
N ARG A 40 4.07 -20.31 -12.40
CA ARG A 40 4.48 -21.41 -13.29
C ARG A 40 3.72 -21.41 -14.62
N HIS A 41 2.58 -20.73 -14.69
CA HIS A 41 1.70 -20.68 -15.85
C HIS A 41 1.78 -19.33 -16.57
N LEU A 42 2.93 -18.64 -16.48
CA LEU A 42 3.21 -17.45 -17.27
C LEU A 42 3.53 -17.82 -18.73
N ASP A 43 2.52 -18.31 -19.45
CA ASP A 43 2.59 -18.71 -20.87
C ASP A 43 1.95 -17.69 -21.81
N GLY A 44 1.54 -16.54 -21.28
CA GLY A 44 0.83 -15.49 -22.01
C GLY A 44 -0.67 -15.74 -22.15
N ALA A 45 -1.20 -16.87 -21.67
CA ALA A 45 -2.64 -17.15 -21.64
C ALA A 45 -3.26 -16.89 -20.25
N HIS A 46 -2.49 -17.03 -19.17
CA HIS A 46 -3.02 -16.96 -17.80
C HIS A 46 -2.64 -15.68 -17.04
N TYR A 47 -3.64 -15.03 -16.45
CA TYR A 47 -3.44 -13.92 -15.53
C TYR A 47 -3.03 -14.42 -14.14
N LEU A 48 -2.11 -13.70 -13.48
CA LEU A 48 -1.83 -13.83 -12.06
C LEU A 48 -2.99 -13.22 -11.26
N ALA A 49 -4.08 -13.98 -11.18
CA ALA A 49 -5.31 -13.57 -10.54
C ALA A 49 -5.74 -14.58 -9.48
N ARG A 50 -6.75 -14.21 -8.70
CA ARG A 50 -7.34 -15.09 -7.68
C ARG A 50 -7.85 -16.38 -8.33
N PRO A 51 -7.68 -17.56 -7.71
CA PRO A 51 -8.35 -18.76 -8.19
C PRO A 51 -9.87 -18.68 -8.02
N ALA A 52 -10.62 -19.24 -8.97
CA ALA A 52 -12.04 -19.53 -8.87
C ALA A 52 -12.26 -20.64 -7.83
N ALA A 53 -13.39 -20.61 -7.14
CA ALA A 53 -13.76 -21.65 -6.19
C ALA A 53 -13.78 -23.04 -6.88
N GLY A 54 -13.00 -23.98 -6.36
CA GLY A 54 -13.01 -25.38 -6.74
C GLY A 54 -12.25 -25.80 -8.01
N HIS A 55 -11.68 -24.88 -8.81
CA HIS A 55 -11.19 -25.26 -10.16
C HIS A 55 -9.73 -24.86 -10.47
N GLY A 56 -9.01 -24.16 -9.59
CA GLY A 56 -7.60 -23.79 -9.82
C GLY A 56 -7.34 -22.79 -10.97
N GLU A 57 -8.33 -22.55 -11.81
CA GLU A 57 -8.39 -21.51 -12.84
C GLU A 57 -8.61 -20.11 -12.22
N ALA A 58 -8.26 -19.05 -12.94
CA ALA A 58 -8.50 -17.68 -12.46
C ALA A 58 -10.00 -17.37 -12.36
N ALA A 59 -10.44 -16.80 -11.23
CA ALA A 59 -11.79 -16.31 -11.04
C ALA A 59 -12.10 -15.20 -12.05
N ALA A 60 -13.09 -15.42 -12.91
CA ALA A 60 -13.56 -14.40 -13.84
C ALA A 60 -14.04 -13.15 -13.08
N GLY A 61 -13.66 -11.95 -13.54
CA GLY A 61 -14.16 -10.68 -13.00
C GLY A 61 -13.09 -9.61 -12.81
N ASP A 62 -12.75 -9.32 -11.55
CA ASP A 62 -12.05 -8.10 -11.15
C ASP A 62 -10.72 -7.86 -11.87
N HIS A 63 -9.93 -8.91 -12.08
CA HIS A 63 -8.64 -8.80 -12.77
C HIS A 63 -8.80 -8.45 -14.26
N LEU A 64 -9.86 -8.91 -14.93
CA LEU A 64 -10.19 -8.55 -16.30
C LEU A 64 -10.70 -7.12 -16.38
N GLN A 65 -11.54 -6.70 -15.43
CA GLN A 65 -12.01 -5.32 -15.34
C GLN A 65 -10.83 -4.36 -15.08
N LEU A 66 -9.91 -4.74 -14.21
CA LEU A 66 -8.69 -3.97 -13.96
C LEU A 66 -7.78 -3.97 -15.20
N GLY A 67 -7.60 -5.11 -15.87
CA GLY A 67 -6.87 -5.21 -17.13
C GLY A 67 -7.43 -4.28 -18.21
N TRP A 68 -8.77 -4.25 -18.36
CA TRP A 68 -9.48 -3.31 -19.23
C TRP A 68 -9.17 -1.86 -18.85
N ALA A 69 -9.29 -1.51 -17.57
CA ALA A 69 -9.03 -0.17 -17.09
C ALA A 69 -7.59 0.28 -17.38
N LEU A 70 -6.59 -0.59 -17.18
CA LEU A 70 -5.18 -0.29 -17.47
C LEU A 70 -4.92 -0.14 -18.97
N TRP A 71 -5.52 -1.00 -19.79
CA TRP A 71 -5.40 -0.98 -21.24
C TRP A 71 -5.97 0.31 -21.85
N LEU A 72 -7.16 0.73 -21.38
CA LEU A 72 -7.92 1.83 -21.96
C LEU A 72 -7.13 3.16 -21.96
N ALA A 73 -6.35 3.42 -20.91
CA ALA A 73 -5.54 4.65 -20.83
C ALA A 73 -4.55 4.77 -22.01
N GLY A 74 -3.79 3.70 -22.31
CA GLY A 74 -2.88 3.68 -23.44
C GLY A 74 -3.59 3.66 -24.80
N HIS A 75 -4.73 2.96 -24.87
CA HIS A 75 -5.56 2.89 -26.07
C HIS A 75 -6.14 4.26 -26.47
N GLN A 76 -6.51 5.09 -25.50
CA GLN A 76 -6.97 6.46 -25.75
C GLN A 76 -5.83 7.39 -26.17
N LEU A 77 -4.65 7.28 -25.53
CA LEU A 77 -3.47 8.05 -25.90
C LEU A 77 -3.07 7.83 -27.37
N GLU A 78 -3.15 6.60 -27.87
CA GLU A 78 -2.87 6.27 -29.28
C GLU A 78 -3.79 6.97 -30.27
N ARG A 79 -5.00 7.32 -29.83
CA ARG A 79 -6.01 7.99 -30.65
C ARG A 79 -5.99 9.51 -30.50
N GLY A 80 -5.05 10.05 -29.72
CA GLY A 80 -5.06 11.46 -29.33
C GLY A 80 -6.27 11.83 -28.46
N ALA A 81 -6.91 10.84 -27.83
CA ALA A 81 -8.05 11.03 -26.96
C ALA A 81 -7.62 11.16 -25.49
N VAL A 82 -8.57 11.48 -24.63
CA VAL A 82 -8.32 11.71 -23.21
C VAL A 82 -8.16 10.35 -22.48
N PRO A 83 -7.11 10.12 -21.67
CA PRO A 83 -6.79 8.78 -21.14
C PRO A 83 -7.84 8.15 -20.21
N TRP A 84 -8.74 8.95 -19.64
CA TRP A 84 -9.76 8.50 -18.71
C TRP A 84 -11.15 8.39 -19.34
N ASP A 85 -11.29 8.62 -20.64
CA ASP A 85 -12.56 8.48 -21.34
C ASP A 85 -12.84 7.00 -21.70
N ASP A 86 -14.08 6.54 -21.55
CA ASP A 86 -14.51 5.17 -21.88
C ASP A 86 -15.69 5.20 -22.87
N PRO A 87 -15.42 5.10 -24.18
CA PRO A 87 -16.44 5.18 -25.22
C PRO A 87 -17.05 3.81 -25.55
N TYR A 88 -16.80 2.79 -24.73
CA TYR A 88 -17.21 1.41 -25.03
C TYR A 88 -18.22 0.89 -24.02
N THR A 89 -17.99 1.15 -22.73
CA THR A 89 -18.80 0.53 -21.68
C THR A 89 -20.24 1.08 -21.69
N PHE A 90 -21.22 0.18 -21.86
CA PHE A 90 -22.66 0.46 -21.89
C PHE A 90 -23.18 1.28 -23.08
N GLU A 91 -22.36 1.59 -24.08
CA GLU A 91 -22.84 2.24 -25.31
C GLU A 91 -23.71 1.29 -26.17
N PRO A 92 -24.78 1.80 -26.83
CA PRO A 92 -25.29 3.18 -26.81
C PRO A 92 -26.29 3.49 -25.69
N VAL A 93 -26.45 2.57 -24.73
CA VAL A 93 -27.50 2.63 -23.71
C VAL A 93 -27.23 3.73 -22.67
N ALA A 94 -25.97 3.91 -22.28
CA ALA A 94 -25.56 4.94 -21.32
C ALA A 94 -24.10 5.34 -21.51
N ALA A 95 -23.79 6.60 -21.22
CA ALA A 95 -22.41 7.07 -21.14
C ALA A 95 -21.70 6.44 -19.93
N ALA A 96 -20.49 5.92 -20.16
CA ALA A 96 -19.66 5.38 -19.09
C ALA A 96 -19.10 6.50 -18.20
N PRO A 97 -18.91 6.24 -16.89
CA PRO A 97 -18.14 7.13 -16.03
C PRO A 97 -16.65 7.12 -16.44
N ALA A 98 -15.93 8.18 -16.09
CA ALA A 98 -14.50 8.27 -16.36
C ALA A 98 -13.72 7.09 -15.75
N ASN A 99 -12.84 6.47 -16.55
CA ASN A 99 -11.94 5.41 -16.12
C ASN A 99 -10.74 5.98 -15.34
N LEU A 100 -10.98 6.26 -14.07
CA LEU A 100 -9.97 6.73 -13.14
C LEU A 100 -9.06 5.61 -12.59
N GLN A 101 -9.42 4.35 -12.78
CA GLN A 101 -8.61 3.23 -12.28
C GLN A 101 -7.34 3.02 -13.12
N GLY A 102 -7.43 3.35 -14.41
CA GLY A 102 -6.37 3.13 -15.39
C GLY A 102 -5.21 4.11 -15.34
N TRP A 103 -5.39 5.37 -14.97
CA TRP A 103 -4.40 6.41 -15.33
C TRP A 103 -3.02 6.21 -14.70
N LEU A 104 -2.93 5.71 -13.45
CA LEU A 104 -1.65 5.61 -12.75
C LEU A 104 -0.79 4.46 -13.28
N LEU A 105 -1.39 3.27 -13.39
CA LEU A 105 -0.68 2.05 -13.78
C LEU A 105 -0.86 1.72 -15.27
N GLY A 106 -1.80 2.38 -15.95
CA GLY A 106 -2.01 2.27 -17.39
C GLY A 106 -0.87 2.87 -18.21
N LEU A 107 -0.23 3.94 -17.70
CA LEU A 107 0.97 4.53 -18.33
C LEU A 107 2.13 3.53 -18.44
N PRO A 108 2.56 2.83 -17.37
CA PRO A 108 3.57 1.78 -17.51
C PRO A 108 3.02 0.50 -18.17
N PHE A 109 1.72 0.21 -18.08
CA PHE A 109 1.11 -0.94 -18.75
C PHE A 109 1.13 -0.80 -20.28
N TRP A 110 0.93 0.41 -20.80
CA TRP A 110 0.82 0.71 -22.23
C TRP A 110 2.02 0.24 -23.08
N PRO A 111 3.27 0.60 -22.78
CA PRO A 111 4.41 0.07 -23.56
C PRO A 111 4.58 -1.43 -23.35
N LEU A 112 4.27 -1.98 -22.17
CA LEU A 112 4.39 -3.41 -21.90
C LEU A 112 3.42 -4.24 -22.73
N ARG A 113 2.18 -3.76 -22.93
CA ARG A 113 1.19 -4.48 -23.74
C ARG A 113 1.60 -4.57 -25.21
N HIS A 114 2.31 -3.58 -25.73
CA HIS A 114 2.83 -3.63 -27.10
C HIS A 114 3.96 -4.62 -27.25
N LEU A 115 4.80 -4.74 -26.23
CA LEU A 115 5.96 -5.63 -26.27
C LEU A 115 5.58 -7.10 -26.07
N ALA A 116 4.60 -7.39 -25.21
CA ALA A 116 4.35 -8.75 -24.76
C ALA A 116 2.86 -9.17 -24.70
N GLY A 117 1.94 -8.28 -25.06
CA GLY A 117 0.50 -8.51 -24.94
C GLY A 117 -0.08 -8.21 -23.55
N ASN A 118 -1.41 -8.22 -23.45
CA ASN A 118 -2.14 -7.78 -22.25
C ASN A 118 -1.85 -8.63 -21.01
N VAL A 119 -1.78 -9.96 -21.19
CA VAL A 119 -1.58 -10.91 -20.07
C VAL A 119 -0.21 -10.69 -19.43
N TRP A 120 0.86 -10.63 -20.24
CA TRP A 120 2.21 -10.36 -19.75
C TRP A 120 2.33 -8.98 -19.13
N ALA A 121 1.74 -7.95 -19.74
CA ALA A 121 1.75 -6.60 -19.20
C ALA A 121 1.10 -6.54 -17.81
N TYR A 122 -0.06 -7.19 -17.63
CA TYR A 122 -0.75 -7.26 -16.35
C TYR A 122 0.11 -7.97 -15.30
N ASN A 123 0.61 -9.17 -15.63
CA ASN A 123 1.40 -9.99 -14.73
C ASN A 123 2.68 -9.27 -14.30
N LEU A 124 3.36 -8.60 -15.23
CA LEU A 124 4.57 -7.83 -14.93
C LEU A 124 4.26 -6.61 -14.05
N VAL A 125 3.20 -5.85 -14.34
CA VAL A 125 2.76 -4.74 -13.47
C VAL A 125 2.47 -5.24 -12.06
N LEU A 126 1.73 -6.34 -11.92
CA LEU A 126 1.45 -6.96 -10.63
C LEU A 126 2.76 -7.29 -9.89
N LEU A 127 3.69 -8.01 -10.51
CA LEU A 127 4.96 -8.38 -9.88
C LEU A 127 5.80 -7.16 -9.49
N LEU A 128 5.83 -6.12 -10.33
CA LEU A 128 6.54 -4.87 -10.03
C LEU A 128 5.94 -4.13 -8.82
N THR A 129 4.64 -4.26 -8.55
CA THR A 129 4.03 -3.63 -7.36
C THR A 129 4.52 -4.27 -6.05
N PHE A 130 4.93 -5.54 -6.05
CA PHE A 130 5.59 -6.19 -4.91
C PHE A 130 6.99 -5.63 -4.69
N VAL A 131 7.77 -5.48 -5.76
CA VAL A 131 9.09 -4.87 -5.72
C VAL A 131 9.01 -3.43 -5.21
N ALA A 132 8.05 -2.66 -5.72
CA ALA A 132 7.81 -1.28 -5.29
C ALA A 132 7.38 -1.20 -3.82
N ALA A 133 6.42 -2.03 -3.39
CA ALA A 133 5.95 -2.05 -2.01
C ALA A 133 7.07 -2.36 -1.01
N GLY A 134 7.84 -3.42 -1.24
CA GLY A 134 8.98 -3.78 -0.40
C GLY A 134 10.10 -2.75 -0.46
N GLY A 135 10.46 -2.32 -1.67
CA GLY A 135 11.56 -1.37 -1.92
C GLY A 135 11.31 -0.01 -1.29
N PHE A 136 10.14 0.58 -1.47
CA PHE A 136 9.80 1.87 -0.84
C PHE A 136 9.71 1.76 0.68
N THR A 137 9.21 0.64 1.21
CA THR A 137 9.15 0.42 2.67
C THR A 137 10.54 0.31 3.26
N ALA A 138 11.43 -0.49 2.66
CA ALA A 138 12.82 -0.56 3.09
C ALA A 138 13.53 0.79 2.98
N TRP A 139 13.30 1.53 1.88
CA TRP A 139 13.91 2.84 1.71
C TRP A 139 13.39 3.86 2.73
N TRP A 140 12.11 3.84 3.05
CA TRP A 140 11.52 4.63 4.12
C TRP A 140 12.15 4.29 5.49
N LEU A 141 12.26 3.00 5.82
CA LEU A 141 12.90 2.56 7.06
C LEU A 141 14.40 2.95 7.11
N ARG A 142 15.11 2.87 5.99
CA ARG A 142 16.49 3.39 5.89
C ARG A 142 16.56 4.89 6.13
N ALA A 143 15.57 5.66 5.66
CA ALA A 143 15.48 7.10 5.92
C ALA A 143 15.24 7.39 7.41
N LEU A 144 14.56 6.49 8.14
CA LEU A 144 14.39 6.53 9.59
C LEU A 144 15.64 6.09 10.39
N GLY A 145 16.73 5.69 9.73
CA GLY A 145 17.95 5.21 10.38
C GLY A 145 17.92 3.74 10.79
N VAL A 146 16.92 2.98 10.34
CA VAL A 146 16.85 1.52 10.57
C VAL A 146 17.97 0.84 9.78
N GLY A 147 18.66 -0.13 10.39
CA GLY A 147 19.75 -0.89 9.75
C GLY A 147 19.30 -1.65 8.49
N ARG A 148 20.23 -1.97 7.58
CA ARG A 148 19.92 -2.55 6.25
C ARG A 148 19.08 -3.81 6.31
N LEU A 149 19.53 -4.80 7.07
CA LEU A 149 18.83 -6.08 7.18
C LEU A 149 17.43 -5.90 7.75
N ALA A 150 17.29 -5.09 8.80
CA ALA A 150 16.01 -4.81 9.43
C ALA A 150 15.06 -4.03 8.51
N ALA A 151 15.58 -3.10 7.70
CA ALA A 151 14.81 -2.41 6.67
C ALA A 151 14.36 -3.37 5.56
N LEU A 152 15.22 -4.30 5.14
CA LEU A 152 14.86 -5.35 4.17
C LEU A 152 13.74 -6.24 4.70
N VAL A 153 13.83 -6.67 5.96
CA VAL A 153 12.80 -7.45 6.64
C VAL A 153 11.49 -6.66 6.73
N GLY A 154 11.51 -5.40 7.15
CA GLY A 154 10.31 -4.56 7.19
C GLY A 154 9.65 -4.44 5.81
N GLY A 155 10.44 -4.22 4.76
CA GLY A 155 9.93 -4.23 3.39
C GLY A 155 9.36 -5.59 2.97
N LEU A 156 9.95 -6.70 3.41
CA LEU A 156 9.46 -8.05 3.11
C LEU A 156 8.10 -8.29 3.78
N VAL A 157 7.91 -7.90 5.05
CA VAL A 157 6.62 -8.13 5.71
C VAL A 157 5.51 -7.25 5.08
N PHE A 158 5.80 -6.04 4.58
CA PHE A 158 4.79 -5.29 3.82
C PHE A 158 4.52 -5.91 2.44
N ALA A 159 5.57 -6.29 1.72
CA ALA A 159 5.47 -6.93 0.40
C ALA A 159 4.78 -8.31 0.45
N LEU A 160 4.74 -8.97 1.61
CA LEU A 160 4.10 -10.27 1.81
C LEU A 160 2.92 -10.21 2.79
N ALA A 161 2.46 -9.02 3.17
CA ALA A 161 1.33 -8.87 4.08
C ALA A 161 0.10 -9.59 3.51
N PRO A 162 -0.50 -10.59 4.19
CA PRO A 162 -1.50 -11.47 3.58
C PRO A 162 -2.68 -10.72 2.96
N TYR A 163 -3.23 -9.73 3.68
CA TYR A 163 -4.23 -8.80 3.16
C TYR A 163 -3.84 -8.19 1.81
N ARG A 164 -2.64 -7.57 1.75
CA ARG A 164 -2.15 -6.89 0.56
C ARG A 164 -1.96 -7.88 -0.59
N VAL A 165 -1.42 -9.07 -0.32
CA VAL A 165 -1.25 -10.13 -1.33
C VAL A 165 -2.60 -10.52 -1.90
N GLY A 166 -3.61 -10.80 -1.05
CA GLY A 166 -4.96 -11.11 -1.47
C GLY A 166 -5.56 -10.03 -2.37
N GLN A 167 -5.50 -8.77 -1.93
CA GLN A 167 -5.98 -7.63 -2.71
C GLN A 167 -5.21 -7.43 -4.03
N SER A 168 -3.95 -7.84 -4.12
CA SER A 168 -3.14 -7.65 -5.34
C SER A 168 -3.53 -8.59 -6.50
N THR A 169 -4.39 -9.57 -6.25
CA THR A 169 -4.78 -10.59 -7.24
C THR A 169 -6.00 -10.22 -8.10
N GLY A 170 -6.29 -8.93 -8.22
CA GLY A 170 -7.40 -8.42 -9.03
C GLY A 170 -7.93 -7.05 -8.60
N HIS A 171 -7.62 -6.59 -7.37
CA HIS A 171 -8.07 -5.30 -6.88
C HIS A 171 -6.97 -4.24 -6.99
N LEU A 172 -7.31 -3.09 -7.57
CA LEU A 172 -6.40 -1.95 -7.68
C LEU A 172 -5.83 -1.51 -6.32
N LEU A 173 -6.59 -1.69 -5.22
CA LEU A 173 -6.16 -1.39 -3.86
C LEU A 173 -4.81 -2.04 -3.51
N GLY A 174 -4.65 -3.33 -3.82
CA GLY A 174 -3.39 -4.05 -3.59
C GLY A 174 -2.26 -3.50 -4.44
N LEU A 175 -2.53 -3.26 -5.72
CA LEU A 175 -1.57 -2.76 -6.70
C LEU A 175 -1.06 -1.36 -6.37
N VAL A 176 -1.89 -0.45 -5.85
CA VAL A 176 -1.47 0.94 -5.53
C VAL A 176 -1.00 1.13 -4.09
N SER A 177 -1.07 0.09 -3.25
CA SER A 177 -0.67 0.16 -1.83
C SER A 177 0.80 0.56 -1.63
N PHE A 178 1.69 0.37 -2.62
CA PHE A 178 3.07 0.84 -2.56
C PHE A 178 3.20 2.37 -2.48
N LEU A 179 2.14 3.12 -2.83
CA LEU A 179 2.11 4.58 -2.68
C LEU A 179 2.18 5.00 -1.20
N LEU A 180 1.70 4.17 -0.27
CA LEU A 180 1.74 4.47 1.17
C LEU A 180 3.19 4.60 1.70
N PRO A 181 4.09 3.60 1.53
CA PRO A 181 5.48 3.79 1.94
C PRO A 181 6.20 4.84 1.10
N ALA A 182 5.85 5.01 -0.18
CA ALA A 182 6.42 6.07 -1.02
C ALA A 182 6.08 7.48 -0.49
N LEU A 183 4.85 7.68 -0.01
CA LEU A 183 4.39 8.90 0.66
C LEU A 183 5.21 9.17 1.93
N LEU A 184 5.34 8.18 2.82
CA LEU A 184 6.11 8.35 4.05
C LEU A 184 7.59 8.63 3.76
N LEU A 185 8.16 7.96 2.76
CA LEU A 185 9.51 8.24 2.27
C LEU A 185 9.65 9.69 1.77
N ALA A 186 8.71 10.17 0.96
CA ALA A 186 8.74 11.54 0.44
C ALA A 186 8.67 12.58 1.58
N LEU A 187 7.80 12.37 2.56
CA LEU A 187 7.70 13.22 3.75
C LEU A 187 8.99 13.20 4.58
N GLU A 188 9.53 12.02 4.88
CA GLU A 188 10.79 11.87 5.64
C GLU A 188 11.96 12.54 4.91
N ARG A 189 11.97 12.51 3.58
CA ARG A 189 12.95 13.21 2.72
C ARG A 189 12.61 14.69 2.48
N ARG A 190 11.53 15.21 3.08
CA ARG A 190 11.04 16.59 2.97
C ARG A 190 10.71 17.02 1.54
N ARG A 191 10.35 16.06 0.67
CA ARG A 191 9.92 16.29 -0.71
C ARG A 191 8.41 16.51 -0.74
N LEU A 192 7.96 17.64 -0.21
CA LEU A 192 6.53 17.87 0.03
C LEU A 192 5.68 17.86 -1.24
N VAL A 193 6.19 18.39 -2.36
CA VAL A 193 5.48 18.36 -3.65
C VAL A 193 5.28 16.92 -4.14
N VAL A 194 6.32 16.08 -4.02
CA VAL A 194 6.23 14.65 -4.37
C VAL A 194 5.26 13.93 -3.43
N GLY A 195 5.31 14.23 -2.12
CA GLY A 195 4.36 13.68 -1.15
C GLY A 195 2.92 14.08 -1.45
N ALA A 196 2.68 15.34 -1.81
CA ALA A 196 1.36 15.83 -2.21
C ALA A 196 0.86 15.15 -3.50
N ALA A 197 1.71 15.00 -4.51
CA ALA A 197 1.38 14.30 -5.75
C ALA A 197 1.02 12.83 -5.49
N ILE A 198 1.82 12.12 -4.68
CA ILE A 198 1.53 10.73 -4.29
C ILE A 198 0.19 10.65 -3.53
N LEU A 199 -0.03 11.54 -2.57
CA LEU A 199 -1.25 11.53 -1.76
C LEU A 199 -2.50 11.82 -2.60
N ALA A 200 -2.41 12.75 -3.57
CA ALA A 200 -3.49 13.04 -4.51
C ALA A 200 -3.68 11.92 -5.55
N ALA A 201 -2.63 11.20 -5.91
CA ALA A 201 -2.73 10.07 -6.84
C ALA A 201 -3.61 8.93 -6.30
N ILE A 202 -3.65 8.72 -4.99
CA ILE A 202 -4.47 7.66 -4.36
C ILE A 202 -5.96 7.84 -4.69
N PRO A 203 -6.65 8.93 -4.32
CA PRO A 203 -8.05 9.12 -4.67
C PRO A 203 -8.27 9.25 -6.18
N LEU A 204 -7.36 9.89 -6.91
CA LEU A 204 -7.47 9.99 -8.37
C LEU A 204 -7.43 8.63 -9.05
N SER A 205 -6.82 7.61 -8.45
CA SER A 205 -6.87 6.22 -8.97
C SER A 205 -8.22 5.52 -8.73
N GLY A 206 -9.23 6.22 -8.21
CA GLY A 206 -10.50 5.65 -7.77
C GLY A 206 -10.45 5.03 -6.36
N GLN A 207 -9.29 5.03 -5.70
CA GLN A 207 -9.12 4.49 -4.34
C GLN A 207 -9.44 5.51 -3.25
N VAL A 208 -10.65 6.09 -3.31
CA VAL A 208 -11.12 7.11 -2.33
C VAL A 208 -11.13 6.58 -0.90
N HIS A 209 -11.43 5.30 -0.69
CA HIS A 209 -11.40 4.68 0.65
C HIS A 209 -10.00 4.63 1.23
N LEU A 210 -9.00 4.25 0.43
CA LEU A 210 -7.61 4.26 0.88
C LEU A 210 -7.17 5.70 1.23
N ALA A 211 -7.63 6.70 0.47
CA ALA A 211 -7.34 8.10 0.73
C ALA A 211 -7.86 8.57 2.10
N LEU A 212 -9.02 8.07 2.56
CA LEU A 212 -9.58 8.38 3.88
C LEU A 212 -8.62 8.03 5.03
N GLY A 213 -7.79 7.00 4.87
CA GLY A 213 -6.74 6.68 5.84
C GLY A 213 -5.37 7.27 5.50
N ALA A 214 -5.03 7.42 4.21
CA ALA A 214 -3.73 7.95 3.80
C ALA A 214 -3.54 9.43 4.18
N VAL A 215 -4.62 10.24 4.12
CA VAL A 215 -4.60 11.65 4.53
C VAL A 215 -4.28 11.81 6.03
N PRO A 216 -5.01 11.18 6.97
CA PRO A 216 -4.68 11.26 8.39
C PRO A 216 -3.33 10.60 8.71
N LEU A 217 -2.93 9.55 7.99
CA LEU A 217 -1.58 8.99 8.11
C LEU A 217 -0.51 10.04 7.77
N ALA A 218 -0.65 10.77 6.66
CA ALA A 218 0.31 11.81 6.26
C ALA A 218 0.40 12.93 7.31
N LEU A 219 -0.74 13.40 7.82
CA LEU A 219 -0.82 14.45 8.83
C LEU A 219 -0.23 13.97 10.17
N GLY A 220 -0.59 12.77 10.63
CA GLY A 220 -0.06 12.17 11.85
C GLY A 220 1.44 11.93 11.77
N TYR A 221 1.93 11.49 10.61
CA TYR A 221 3.36 11.31 10.37
C TYR A 221 4.11 12.64 10.35
N ALA A 222 3.55 13.68 9.72
CA ALA A 222 4.12 15.02 9.73
C ALA A 222 4.19 15.62 11.13
N TRP A 223 3.15 15.43 11.94
CA TRP A 223 3.14 15.80 13.36
C TRP A 223 4.25 15.07 14.14
N ALA A 224 4.43 13.79 13.88
CA ALA A 224 5.41 12.95 14.58
C ALA A 224 6.87 13.19 14.19
N ARG A 225 7.14 13.59 12.93
CA ARG A 225 8.50 13.59 12.35
C ARG A 225 8.98 14.94 11.83
N LEU A 226 8.09 15.79 11.36
CA LEU A 226 8.48 16.98 10.60
C LEU A 226 8.51 18.23 11.47
N PRO A 227 9.49 19.13 11.24
CA PRO A 227 9.51 20.42 11.91
C PRO A 227 8.27 21.23 11.52
N ARG A 228 7.69 21.95 12.49
CA ARG A 228 6.42 22.71 12.35
C ARG A 228 6.37 23.64 11.13
N ARG A 229 7.51 24.21 10.72
CA ARG A 229 7.61 25.05 9.52
C ARG A 229 7.19 24.36 8.21
N LEU A 230 7.17 23.03 8.18
CA LEU A 230 6.76 22.25 7.01
C LEU A 230 5.27 21.87 7.04
N TRP A 231 4.59 22.06 8.17
CA TRP A 231 3.18 21.67 8.33
C TRP A 231 2.25 22.35 7.31
N PRO A 232 2.40 23.63 6.96
CA PRO A 232 1.55 24.25 5.93
C PRO A 232 1.63 23.53 4.57
N GLY A 233 2.83 23.08 4.18
CA GLY A 233 3.00 22.34 2.92
C GLY A 233 2.36 20.94 2.95
N VAL A 234 2.42 20.25 4.10
CA VAL A 234 1.71 18.97 4.27
C VAL A 234 0.20 19.18 4.28
N ALA A 235 -0.28 20.21 4.98
CA ALA A 235 -1.69 20.56 5.01
C ALA A 235 -2.22 20.90 3.61
N ALA A 236 -1.48 21.66 2.82
CA ALA A 236 -1.81 21.95 1.43
C ALA A 236 -1.90 20.66 0.59
N GLY A 237 -0.95 19.73 0.75
CA GLY A 237 -1.00 18.42 0.09
C GLY A 237 -2.21 17.57 0.51
N ALA A 238 -2.55 17.57 1.80
CA ALA A 238 -3.74 16.89 2.32
C ALA A 238 -5.03 17.50 1.75
N LEU A 239 -5.13 18.83 1.69
CA LEU A 239 -6.26 19.52 1.08
C LEU A 239 -6.41 19.20 -0.40
N ALA A 240 -5.30 19.16 -1.15
CA ALA A 240 -5.31 18.76 -2.56
C ALA A 240 -5.82 17.33 -2.76
N ALA A 241 -5.42 16.39 -1.90
CA ALA A 241 -5.91 15.01 -1.95
C ALA A 241 -7.39 14.88 -1.56
N VAL A 242 -7.86 15.66 -0.58
CA VAL A 242 -9.29 15.74 -0.24
C VAL A 242 -10.08 16.29 -1.42
N ALA A 243 -9.62 17.38 -2.03
CA ALA A 243 -10.26 17.97 -3.21
C ALA A 243 -10.32 16.97 -4.37
N ALA A 244 -9.24 16.22 -4.61
CA ALA A 244 -9.22 15.14 -5.59
C ALA A 244 -10.24 14.04 -5.26
N GLY A 245 -10.32 13.59 -4.00
CA GLY A 245 -11.32 12.62 -3.56
C GLY A 245 -12.76 13.10 -3.75
N VAL A 246 -13.04 14.37 -3.45
CA VAL A 246 -14.34 15.00 -3.69
C VAL A 246 -14.64 15.05 -5.19
N ALA A 247 -13.66 15.42 -6.02
CA ALA A 247 -13.83 15.45 -7.47
C ALA A 247 -14.19 14.06 -8.03
N VAL A 248 -13.47 13.01 -7.62
CA VAL A 248 -13.79 11.61 -7.98
C VAL A 248 -15.18 11.21 -7.48
N GLN A 249 -15.52 11.56 -6.25
CA GLN A 249 -16.84 11.28 -5.68
C GLN A 249 -17.96 11.91 -6.51
N VAL A 250 -17.81 13.18 -6.90
CA VAL A 250 -18.85 13.93 -7.64
C VAL A 250 -18.96 13.47 -9.09
N THR A 251 -17.84 13.20 -9.75
CA THR A 251 -17.80 12.93 -11.20
C THR A 251 -17.99 11.47 -11.57
N THR A 252 -17.59 10.54 -10.70
CA THR A 252 -17.51 9.10 -11.02
C THR A 252 -18.40 8.24 -10.13
N ILE A 253 -18.51 8.59 -8.84
CA ILE A 253 -19.22 7.75 -7.85
C ILE A 253 -20.67 8.22 -7.65
N ARG A 254 -20.94 9.52 -7.67
CA ARG A 254 -22.28 10.07 -7.51
C ARG A 254 -23.14 9.65 -8.70
N GLY A 255 -24.23 8.93 -8.43
CA GLY A 255 -25.13 8.37 -9.46
C GLY A 255 -24.98 6.86 -9.66
N SER A 256 -23.82 6.28 -9.37
CA SER A 256 -23.63 4.81 -9.46
C SER A 256 -24.16 4.04 -8.24
N ILE A 257 -24.35 4.75 -7.11
CA ILE A 257 -24.79 4.17 -5.84
C ILE A 257 -25.94 4.98 -5.20
N ALA A 258 -26.99 5.36 -5.95
CA ALA A 258 -28.29 5.87 -5.46
C ALA A 258 -28.36 6.62 -4.10
N GLY A 259 -27.37 7.48 -3.76
CA GLY A 259 -27.30 8.22 -2.49
C GLY A 259 -26.45 7.61 -1.36
N GLY A 260 -25.90 6.40 -1.53
CA GLY A 260 -25.04 5.70 -0.58
C GLY A 260 -25.29 4.19 -0.60
N ARG A 261 -24.49 3.44 0.15
CA ARG A 261 -24.74 2.02 0.42
C ARG A 261 -25.55 1.87 1.71
N SER A 262 -26.37 0.82 1.82
CA SER A 262 -27.12 0.59 3.07
C SER A 262 -26.19 0.05 4.16
N PHE A 263 -26.51 0.31 5.43
CA PHE A 263 -25.72 -0.22 6.53
C PHE A 263 -25.77 -1.76 6.59
N ALA A 264 -26.87 -2.38 6.17
CA ALA A 264 -26.97 -3.85 6.02
C ALA A 264 -25.93 -4.42 5.04
N GLN A 265 -25.49 -3.66 4.04
CA GLN A 265 -24.37 -4.09 3.19
C GLN A 265 -23.05 -4.06 3.97
N VAL A 266 -22.82 -3.04 4.81
CA VAL A 266 -21.64 -2.99 5.68
C VAL A 266 -21.62 -4.18 6.62
N GLU A 267 -22.75 -4.49 7.26
CA GLU A 267 -22.90 -5.63 8.18
C GLU A 267 -22.48 -6.94 7.50
N ARG A 268 -22.95 -7.18 6.26
CA ARG A 268 -22.58 -8.37 5.49
C ARG A 268 -21.08 -8.51 5.23
N TYR A 269 -20.36 -7.40 5.03
CA TYR A 269 -18.93 -7.40 4.69
C TYR A 269 -18.05 -6.98 5.88
N SER A 270 -18.59 -7.03 7.10
CA SER A 270 -17.84 -6.71 8.31
C SER A 270 -17.06 -7.94 8.74
N ALA A 271 -15.76 -7.79 8.96
CA ALA A 271 -14.95 -8.90 9.43
C ALA A 271 -15.29 -9.27 10.88
N GLU A 272 -15.18 -10.55 11.20
CA GLU A 272 -15.23 -11.05 12.55
C GLU A 272 -13.85 -11.03 13.21
N VAL A 273 -13.82 -11.09 14.54
CA VAL A 273 -12.55 -11.20 15.28
C VAL A 273 -11.78 -12.48 14.89
N ALA A 274 -12.50 -13.55 14.55
CA ALA A 274 -11.90 -14.81 14.10
C ALA A 274 -11.11 -14.66 12.79
N ASP A 275 -11.55 -13.78 11.89
CA ASP A 275 -10.92 -13.55 10.57
C ASP A 275 -9.53 -12.91 10.68
N LEU A 276 -9.23 -12.25 11.80
CA LEU A 276 -7.89 -11.74 12.10
C LEU A 276 -6.88 -12.88 12.31
N PHE A 277 -7.36 -14.09 12.62
CA PHE A 277 -6.56 -15.28 12.88
C PHE A 277 -6.71 -16.35 11.79
N GLY A 278 -7.81 -16.33 11.04
CA GLY A 278 -8.10 -17.23 9.94
C GLY A 278 -7.38 -16.83 8.66
N ARG A 279 -6.73 -17.79 8.00
CA ARG A 279 -6.23 -17.61 6.62
C ARG A 279 -7.31 -17.90 5.58
N ARG A 280 -8.49 -18.36 6.01
CA ARG A 280 -9.54 -18.85 5.11
C ARG A 280 -10.17 -17.69 4.35
N VAL A 281 -10.56 -17.99 3.11
CA VAL A 281 -11.22 -17.07 2.19
C VAL A 281 -12.45 -17.83 1.67
N ASP A 282 -13.29 -18.28 2.61
CA ASP A 282 -14.36 -19.23 2.31
C ASP A 282 -15.49 -18.54 1.52
N ASP A 283 -15.84 -17.29 1.87
CA ASP A 283 -16.95 -16.54 1.24
C ASP A 283 -16.52 -15.35 0.36
N GLY A 284 -15.26 -14.90 0.42
CA GLY A 284 -14.79 -13.78 -0.41
C GLY A 284 -13.48 -13.15 0.04
N ILE A 285 -12.79 -12.41 -0.84
CA ILE A 285 -11.62 -11.59 -0.47
C ILE A 285 -12.06 -10.38 0.38
N GLU A 286 -13.33 -9.97 0.26
CA GLU A 286 -13.89 -8.81 0.96
C GLU A 286 -14.00 -9.01 2.49
N GLU A 287 -13.66 -10.19 3.02
CA GLU A 287 -13.58 -10.51 4.46
C GLU A 287 -12.16 -10.87 4.92
N LEU A 288 -11.20 -10.95 3.99
CA LEU A 288 -9.83 -11.33 4.34
C LEU A 288 -9.19 -10.17 5.10
N VAL A 289 -9.17 -10.24 6.43
CA VAL A 289 -8.48 -9.25 7.29
C VAL A 289 -7.21 -9.80 7.96
N PHE A 290 -6.78 -10.99 7.57
CA PHE A 290 -5.63 -11.69 8.15
C PHE A 290 -4.30 -10.91 8.00
N LEU A 291 -3.61 -10.72 9.12
CA LEU A 291 -2.34 -9.97 9.19
C LEU A 291 -1.10 -10.86 9.36
N GLY A 292 -1.30 -12.18 9.49
CA GLY A 292 -0.26 -13.12 9.91
C GLY A 292 -0.22 -13.29 11.44
N TRP A 293 0.27 -14.44 11.92
CA TRP A 293 0.33 -14.73 13.36
C TRP A 293 1.55 -14.11 14.05
N LEU A 294 2.74 -14.29 13.46
CA LEU A 294 3.99 -13.88 14.10
C LEU A 294 4.23 -12.36 13.99
N VAL A 295 3.83 -11.76 12.86
CA VAL A 295 4.18 -10.38 12.53
C VAL A 295 3.55 -9.36 13.50
N PRO A 296 2.25 -9.45 13.88
CA PRO A 296 1.67 -8.57 14.89
C PRO A 296 2.37 -8.66 16.25
N VAL A 297 2.79 -9.87 16.67
CA VAL A 297 3.53 -10.07 17.94
C VAL A 297 4.88 -9.34 17.90
N ILE A 298 5.62 -9.46 16.79
CA ILE A 298 6.88 -8.72 16.60
C ILE A 298 6.62 -7.20 16.57
N ALA A 299 5.52 -6.76 15.96
CA ALA A 299 5.16 -5.34 15.92
C ALA A 299 4.88 -4.75 17.31
N LEU A 300 4.32 -5.52 18.26
CA LEU A 300 4.15 -5.07 19.66
C LEU A 300 5.50 -4.75 20.32
N ILE A 301 6.53 -5.59 20.09
CA ILE A 301 7.91 -5.28 20.52
C ILE A 301 8.40 -4.00 19.82
N GLY A 302 8.06 -3.86 18.53
CA GLY A 302 8.33 -2.68 17.72
C GLY A 302 7.77 -1.39 18.32
N VAL A 303 6.58 -1.41 18.92
CA VAL A 303 5.98 -0.23 19.59
C VAL A 303 6.85 0.23 20.75
N VAL A 304 7.31 -0.70 21.59
CA VAL A 304 8.20 -0.39 22.73
C VAL A 304 9.53 0.21 22.24
N VAL A 305 10.08 -0.31 21.14
CA VAL A 305 11.29 0.23 20.52
C VAL A 305 11.04 1.62 19.93
N ALA A 306 9.95 1.80 19.19
CA ALA A 306 9.57 3.06 18.58
C ALA A 306 9.38 4.15 19.65
N TRP A 307 8.81 3.79 20.81
CA TRP A 307 8.61 4.72 21.92
C TRP A 307 9.91 5.33 22.43
N ARG A 308 11.01 4.56 22.37
CA ARG A 308 12.36 5.02 22.73
C ARG A 308 13.00 5.89 21.65
N LEU A 309 12.60 5.73 20.39
CA LEU A 309 13.06 6.57 19.27
C LEU A 309 12.30 7.89 19.19
N GLY A 310 11.03 7.90 19.61
CA GLY A 310 10.20 9.08 19.69
C GLY A 310 8.73 8.72 19.86
N ARG A 311 8.10 9.28 20.90
CA ARG A 311 6.68 9.02 21.25
C ARG A 311 5.73 9.29 20.08
N GLY A 312 5.99 10.34 19.30
CA GLY A 312 5.14 10.70 18.16
C GLY A 312 5.10 9.61 17.08
N VAL A 313 6.25 9.01 16.75
CA VAL A 313 6.34 7.96 15.71
C VAL A 313 5.68 6.68 16.20
N ALA A 314 5.94 6.31 17.46
CA ALA A 314 5.32 5.15 18.09
C ALA A 314 3.80 5.27 18.09
N LEU A 315 3.27 6.44 18.50
CA LEU A 315 1.84 6.70 18.52
C LEU A 315 1.26 6.69 17.10
N CYS A 316 1.90 7.37 16.14
CA CYS A 316 1.44 7.40 14.76
C CYS A 316 1.34 6.00 14.15
N LEU A 317 2.37 5.16 14.30
CA LEU A 317 2.36 3.79 13.79
C LEU A 317 1.39 2.88 14.56
N ALA A 318 1.29 3.02 15.88
CA ALA A 318 0.34 2.24 16.66
C ALA A 318 -1.11 2.57 16.29
N VAL A 319 -1.45 3.85 16.14
CA VAL A 319 -2.78 4.30 15.68
C VAL A 319 -3.03 3.83 14.25
N ALA A 320 -2.06 3.97 13.35
CA ALA A 320 -2.17 3.50 11.97
C ALA A 320 -2.29 1.97 11.85
N ALA A 321 -1.81 1.21 12.84
CA ALA A 321 -2.04 -0.23 12.93
C ALA A 321 -3.43 -0.54 13.48
N VAL A 322 -3.81 0.02 14.62
CA VAL A 322 -5.01 -0.37 15.38
C VAL A 322 -6.29 0.16 14.74
N VAL A 323 -6.34 1.43 14.33
CA VAL A 323 -7.60 2.04 13.86
C VAL A 323 -8.15 1.35 12.60
N PRO A 324 -7.35 1.06 11.54
CA PRO A 324 -7.87 0.33 10.39
C PRO A 324 -8.36 -1.08 10.73
N ILE A 325 -7.73 -1.77 11.69
CA ILE A 325 -8.16 -3.10 12.16
C ILE A 325 -9.53 -3.01 12.84
N LEU A 326 -9.70 -2.04 13.74
CA LEU A 326 -10.98 -1.82 14.41
C LEU A 326 -12.09 -1.42 13.43
N LEU A 327 -11.77 -0.59 12.44
CA LEU A 327 -12.71 -0.22 11.38
C LEU A 327 -13.06 -1.41 10.49
N ALA A 328 -12.11 -2.31 10.21
CA ALA A 328 -12.35 -3.51 9.40
C ALA A 328 -13.42 -4.44 10.00
N LEU A 329 -13.55 -4.45 11.35
CA LEU A 329 -14.61 -5.18 12.05
C LEU A 329 -16.01 -4.59 11.82
N GLY A 330 -16.12 -3.39 11.25
CA GLY A 330 -17.39 -2.82 10.79
C GLY A 330 -18.50 -2.85 11.84
N ALA A 331 -19.66 -3.39 11.46
CA ALA A 331 -20.85 -3.51 12.30
C ALA A 331 -20.64 -4.37 13.56
N ASN A 332 -19.58 -5.17 13.63
CA ASN A 332 -19.21 -5.96 14.82
C ASN A 332 -18.58 -5.09 15.92
N THR A 333 -18.52 -3.76 15.76
CA THR A 333 -18.08 -2.82 16.80
C THR A 333 -19.16 -1.77 17.08
N PRO A 334 -19.39 -1.41 18.36
CA PRO A 334 -20.43 -0.44 18.72
C PRO A 334 -20.14 1.00 18.23
N LEU A 335 -18.91 1.26 17.76
CA LEU A 335 -18.48 2.58 17.32
C LEU A 335 -18.65 2.80 15.81
N TYR A 336 -18.73 1.73 15.02
CA TYR A 336 -18.68 1.88 13.56
C TYR A 336 -19.95 2.51 13.00
N GLU A 337 -21.14 2.10 13.46
CA GLU A 337 -22.39 2.68 12.96
C GLU A 337 -22.50 4.20 13.24
N PRO A 338 -22.24 4.69 14.48
CA PRO A 338 -22.20 6.13 14.73
C PRO A 338 -21.18 6.87 13.85
N LEU A 339 -20.00 6.29 13.61
CA LEU A 339 -18.98 6.87 12.73
C LEU A 339 -19.45 6.91 11.27
N TRP A 340 -20.06 5.83 10.79
CA TRP A 340 -20.61 5.72 9.45
C TRP A 340 -21.75 6.74 9.21
N GLN A 341 -22.57 6.98 10.24
CA GLN A 341 -23.59 8.03 10.22
C GLN A 341 -22.95 9.43 10.26
N ALA A 342 -21.94 9.67 11.10
CA ALA A 342 -21.32 10.99 11.26
C ALA A 342 -20.38 11.40 10.12
N LEU A 343 -19.79 10.44 9.40
CA LEU A 343 -18.79 10.67 8.37
C LEU A 343 -19.32 10.23 7.00
N PRO A 344 -19.92 11.13 6.21
CA PRO A 344 -20.49 10.80 4.89
C PRO A 344 -19.57 10.01 3.96
N PRO A 345 -18.24 10.22 3.92
CA PRO A 345 -17.37 9.41 3.06
C PRO A 345 -17.40 7.91 3.37
N LEU A 346 -17.64 7.50 4.62
CA LEU A 346 -17.76 6.08 5.00
C LEU A 346 -19.02 5.42 4.41
N ARG A 347 -20.06 6.21 4.08
CA ARG A 347 -21.31 5.71 3.48
C ARG A 347 -21.17 5.20 2.05
N SER A 348 -20.06 5.53 1.40
CA SER A 348 -19.72 5.02 0.06
C SER A 348 -19.09 3.63 0.10
N ALA A 349 -18.53 3.22 1.24
CA ALA A 349 -17.86 1.94 1.40
C ALA A 349 -18.89 0.86 1.80
N ARG A 350 -18.88 -0.31 1.13
CA ARG A 350 -19.49 -1.51 1.72
C ARG A 350 -18.51 -2.32 2.55
N VAL A 351 -17.22 -2.28 2.17
CA VAL A 351 -16.18 -3.11 2.78
C VAL A 351 -15.32 -2.24 3.68
N PRO A 352 -15.42 -2.37 5.02
CA PRO A 352 -14.67 -1.52 5.95
C PRO A 352 -13.16 -1.77 5.93
N GLU A 353 -12.73 -2.98 5.55
CA GLU A 353 -11.34 -3.43 5.56
C GLU A 353 -10.40 -2.68 4.60
N ARG A 354 -10.92 -1.83 3.69
CA ARG A 354 -10.15 -1.13 2.64
C ARG A 354 -9.00 -0.25 3.17
N LEU A 355 -8.97 -0.01 4.48
CA LEU A 355 -7.91 0.71 5.18
C LEU A 355 -6.76 -0.19 5.67
N LEU A 356 -6.90 -1.51 5.62
CA LEU A 356 -5.89 -2.47 6.10
C LEU A 356 -4.51 -2.36 5.44
N PRO A 357 -4.31 -1.87 4.20
CA PRO A 357 -2.96 -1.61 3.69
C PRO A 357 -2.16 -0.65 4.59
N ILE A 358 -2.84 0.28 5.27
CA ILE A 358 -2.21 1.20 6.23
C ILE A 358 -1.77 0.45 7.49
N ALA A 359 -2.62 -0.44 8.01
CA ALA A 359 -2.24 -1.28 9.14
C ALA A 359 -1.07 -2.21 8.79
N CYS A 360 -1.11 -2.83 7.61
CA CYS A 360 -0.02 -3.66 7.11
C CYS A 360 1.30 -2.88 7.05
N LEU A 361 1.30 -1.64 6.54
CA LEU A 361 2.50 -0.80 6.48
C LEU A 361 3.00 -0.42 7.87
N ALA A 362 2.09 -0.05 8.78
CA ALA A 362 2.45 0.35 10.13
C ALA A 362 3.07 -0.82 10.92
N ILE A 363 2.44 -1.99 10.84
CA ILE A 363 2.94 -3.25 11.42
C ILE A 363 4.29 -3.60 10.82
N ALA A 364 4.47 -3.46 9.50
CA ALA A 364 5.75 -3.69 8.85
C ALA A 364 6.85 -2.76 9.33
N GLY A 365 6.53 -1.48 9.52
CA GLY A 365 7.47 -0.51 10.09
C GLY A 365 7.87 -0.84 11.52
N LEU A 366 6.90 -1.21 12.37
CA LEU A 366 7.13 -1.64 13.74
C LEU A 366 7.96 -2.93 13.81
N ALA A 367 7.68 -3.91 12.94
CA ALA A 367 8.46 -5.13 12.86
C ALA A 367 9.91 -4.86 12.45
N GLY A 368 10.14 -3.99 11.47
CA GLY A 368 11.48 -3.53 11.09
C GLY A 368 12.24 -2.88 12.26
N LEU A 369 11.57 -2.04 13.05
CA LEU A 369 12.16 -1.43 14.25
C LEU A 369 12.51 -2.48 15.33
N ALA A 370 11.64 -3.46 15.55
CA ALA A 370 11.90 -4.55 16.50
C ALA A 370 13.15 -5.35 16.10
N VAL A 371 13.23 -5.76 14.82
CA VAL A 371 14.36 -6.53 14.28
C VAL A 371 15.66 -5.72 14.38
N HIS A 372 15.62 -4.43 14.06
CA HIS A 372 16.79 -3.56 14.19
C HIS A 372 17.32 -3.53 15.63
N ARG A 373 16.43 -3.41 16.62
CA ARG A 373 16.84 -3.38 18.01
C ARG A 373 17.38 -4.73 18.49
N GLY A 374 16.74 -5.82 18.09
CA GLY A 374 17.20 -7.18 18.37
C GLY A 374 18.62 -7.42 17.83
N TRP A 375 18.88 -7.00 16.59
CA TRP A 375 20.20 -7.13 15.96
C TRP A 375 21.29 -6.36 16.70
N LEU A 376 21.00 -5.10 17.09
CA LEU A 376 21.93 -4.28 17.88
C LEU A 376 22.22 -4.86 19.28
N HIS A 377 21.28 -5.61 19.86
CA HIS A 377 21.47 -6.28 21.15
C HIS A 377 22.33 -7.54 21.00
N LEU A 378 22.05 -8.35 19.98
CA LEU A 378 22.80 -9.56 19.69
C LEU A 378 24.27 -9.25 19.33
N GLY A 379 24.50 -8.25 18.47
CA GLY A 379 25.84 -7.83 18.09
C GLY A 379 26.70 -7.35 19.27
N ARG A 380 26.09 -6.69 20.25
CA ARG A 380 26.76 -6.28 21.50
C ARG A 380 27.12 -7.48 22.39
N ARG A 381 26.24 -8.48 22.47
CA ARG A 381 26.48 -9.70 23.27
C ARG A 381 27.56 -10.59 22.67
N LEU A 382 27.59 -10.73 21.34
CA LEU A 382 28.54 -11.60 20.67
C LEU A 382 29.93 -10.98 20.51
N GLY A 383 30.15 -9.75 21.00
CA GLY A 383 31.43 -9.05 20.88
C GLY A 383 31.89 -8.87 19.43
N ALA A 384 31.01 -9.06 18.45
CA ALA A 384 31.38 -9.15 17.04
C ALA A 384 31.69 -7.73 16.51
N PRO A 385 32.97 -7.40 16.20
CA PRO A 385 33.33 -6.07 15.71
C PRO A 385 32.68 -5.74 14.35
N GLY A 386 32.11 -6.71 13.64
CA GLY A 386 31.38 -6.54 12.39
C GLY A 386 29.89 -6.18 12.51
N ALA A 387 29.27 -6.25 13.69
CA ALA A 387 27.85 -5.97 13.84
C ALA A 387 27.47 -4.52 13.49
N GLY A 388 28.42 -3.59 13.68
CA GLY A 388 28.27 -2.19 13.26
C GLY A 388 28.25 -2.00 11.74
N ALA A 389 29.00 -2.82 10.99
CA ALA A 389 29.11 -2.68 9.53
C ALA A 389 27.87 -3.18 8.77
N LEU A 390 27.16 -4.19 9.31
CA LEU A 390 25.87 -4.65 8.76
C LEU A 390 24.67 -3.82 9.24
N ALA A 391 24.82 -3.14 10.39
CA ALA A 391 23.81 -2.21 10.91
C ALA A 391 23.85 -0.83 10.22
N ALA A 392 25.04 -0.40 9.76
CA ALA A 392 25.22 0.82 8.96
C ALA A 392 24.67 0.67 7.55
#